data_AF-A0A1M3T0W2-F1
#
_entry.id   AF-A0A1M3T0W2-F1
#
_cell.length_a   1.000
_cell.length_b   1.000
_cell.length_c   1.000
_cell.angle_alpha   90.00
_cell.angle_beta   90.00
_cell.angle_gamma   90.00
#
_symmetry.space_group_name_H-M   'P 1'
#
loop_
_entity.id
_entity.type
_entity.pdbx_description
1 polymer ?
#
loop_
_entity_poly.entity_id
_entity_poly.type
_entity_poly.pdbx_seq_one_letter_code
_entity_poly.pdbx_strand_id
1 'polypeptide(L)'
;MAWLDLTQDATGWSLVDTGRMNEIVRDMGHPATQYPSLVSFVGNHNRMLALRSLFPHNNILRRSSAGVIRLHLSITTAHNEYPIWFAESRLQDLPTVGECSKALWKDDVNRYSIDATRFPTTDLKGSLLTRLVFPWMHVVCFFVDGLVELERTKSLLEASRSRIQA
;
A
#
# COMPACT_ATOMS: atom_id res chain seq x y z
N MET A 1 -5.70 -3.63 -7.49
CA MET A 1 -6.63 -2.55 -7.11
C MET A 1 -6.04 -1.83 -5.92
N ALA A 2 -6.40 -0.55 -5.71
CA ALA A 2 -6.12 0.14 -4.46
C ALA A 2 -6.72 -0.64 -3.29
N TRP A 3 -6.00 -0.67 -2.17
CA TRP A 3 -6.55 -0.96 -0.86
C TRP A 3 -6.79 0.34 -0.11
N LEU A 4 -5.77 1.19 -0.03
CA LEU A 4 -5.85 2.49 0.61
C LEU A 4 -5.53 3.58 -0.41
N ASP A 5 -6.30 4.66 -0.37
CA ASP A 5 -6.04 5.86 -1.17
C ASP A 5 -6.18 7.15 -0.35
N LEU A 6 -5.61 8.23 -0.86
CA LEU A 6 -5.74 9.57 -0.28
C LEU A 6 -6.47 10.47 -1.28
N THR A 7 -7.58 11.05 -0.84
CA THR A 7 -8.33 12.04 -1.63
C THR A 7 -8.30 13.39 -0.95
N GLN A 8 -8.25 14.43 -1.76
CA GLN A 8 -8.47 15.79 -1.31
C GLN A 8 -9.72 16.36 -1.98
N ASP A 9 -10.61 16.94 -1.20
CA ASP A 9 -11.73 17.73 -1.68
C ASP A 9 -11.83 19.07 -0.91
N ALA A 10 -12.94 19.80 -1.09
CA ALA A 10 -13.15 21.10 -0.45
C ALA A 10 -13.15 21.03 1.08
N THR A 11 -13.44 19.87 1.67
CA THR A 11 -13.47 19.65 3.13
C THR A 11 -12.12 19.23 3.69
N GLY A 12 -11.13 18.95 2.84
CA GLY A 12 -9.78 18.59 3.22
C GLY A 12 -9.36 17.20 2.71
N TRP A 13 -8.37 16.61 3.39
CA TRP A 13 -7.87 15.29 3.06
C TRP A 13 -8.74 14.19 3.69
N SER A 14 -8.90 13.09 2.98
CA SER A 14 -9.56 11.88 3.47
C SER A 14 -8.76 10.63 3.08
N LEU A 15 -8.69 9.67 3.99
CA LEU A 15 -8.25 8.31 3.74
C LEU A 15 -9.44 7.49 3.22
N VAL A 16 -9.25 6.80 2.11
CA VAL A 16 -10.23 5.91 1.52
C VAL A 16 -9.77 4.47 1.69
N ASP A 17 -10.59 3.64 2.35
CA ASP A 17 -10.47 2.19 2.32
C ASP A 17 -11.45 1.63 1.30
N THR A 18 -10.90 0.97 0.28
CA THR A 18 -11.68 0.45 -0.85
C THR A 18 -12.37 -0.88 -0.55
N GLY A 19 -12.13 -1.48 0.62
CA GLY A 19 -12.61 -2.83 0.96
C GLY A 19 -11.80 -3.95 0.30
N ARG A 20 -10.67 -3.64 -0.35
CA ARG A 20 -9.84 -4.61 -1.08
C ARG A 20 -9.38 -5.79 -0.23
N MET A 21 -9.15 -5.57 1.07
CA MET A 21 -8.77 -6.64 1.99
C MET A 21 -9.89 -7.69 2.09
N ASN A 22 -11.16 -7.26 2.21
CA ASN A 22 -12.31 -8.15 2.25
C ASN A 22 -12.50 -8.90 0.93
N GLU A 23 -12.22 -8.25 -0.22
CA GLU A 23 -12.23 -8.94 -1.51
C GLU A 23 -11.19 -10.07 -1.56
N ILE A 24 -9.96 -9.81 -1.11
CA ILE A 24 -8.91 -10.84 -1.08
C ILE A 24 -9.30 -12.01 -0.17
N VAL A 25 -9.86 -11.73 1.01
CA VAL A 25 -10.34 -12.77 1.93
C VAL A 25 -11.42 -13.62 1.26
N ARG A 26 -12.31 -13.05 0.44
CA ARG A 26 -13.31 -13.82 -0.32
C ARG A 26 -12.71 -14.66 -1.45
N ASP A 27 -11.60 -14.22 -2.02
CA ASP A 27 -10.89 -14.92 -3.11
C ASP A 27 -9.95 -16.04 -2.60
N MET A 28 -9.73 -16.13 -1.29
CA MET A 28 -8.89 -17.16 -0.66
C MET A 28 -9.58 -18.52 -0.64
N GLY A 29 -8.79 -19.59 -0.76
CA GLY A 29 -9.32 -20.96 -0.83
C GLY A 29 -10.04 -21.41 0.44
N HIS A 30 -9.46 -21.12 1.61
CA HIS A 30 -10.00 -21.51 2.92
C HIS A 30 -9.73 -20.41 3.96
N PRO A 31 -10.46 -19.27 3.90
CA PRO A 31 -10.08 -18.06 4.61
C PRO A 31 -10.03 -18.20 6.15
N ALA A 32 -10.84 -19.11 6.70
CA ALA A 32 -10.90 -19.36 8.14
C ALA A 32 -9.75 -20.22 8.67
N THR A 33 -9.02 -20.92 7.80
CA THR A 33 -7.97 -21.88 8.19
C THR A 33 -6.62 -21.60 7.53
N GLN A 34 -6.51 -20.49 6.82
CA GLN A 34 -5.27 -20.04 6.19
C GLN A 34 -4.62 -18.93 7.02
N TYR A 35 -3.29 -18.91 7.04
CA TYR A 35 -2.49 -17.97 7.83
C TYR A 35 -1.66 -17.09 6.89
N PRO A 36 -2.21 -15.93 6.45
CA PRO A 36 -1.57 -15.13 5.43
C PRO A 36 -0.31 -14.41 5.95
N SER A 37 0.76 -14.44 5.14
CA SER A 37 1.94 -13.61 5.34
C SER A 37 1.82 -12.30 4.56
N LEU A 38 1.99 -11.18 5.25
CA LEU A 38 1.91 -9.83 4.67
C LEU A 38 3.30 -9.29 4.33
N VAL A 39 3.53 -8.99 3.05
CA VAL A 39 4.80 -8.44 2.54
C VAL A 39 4.53 -7.10 1.86
N SER A 40 5.26 -6.06 2.27
CA SER A 40 5.19 -4.74 1.66
C SER A 40 6.37 -4.50 0.72
N PHE A 41 6.09 -4.08 -0.50
CA PHE A 41 7.08 -3.65 -1.48
C PHE A 41 6.95 -2.15 -1.71
N VAL A 42 7.98 -1.41 -1.32
CA VAL A 42 8.01 0.06 -1.40
C VAL A 42 9.11 0.49 -2.35
N GLY A 43 8.79 1.32 -3.34
CA GLY A 43 9.80 1.81 -4.28
C GLY A 43 9.25 2.32 -5.59
N ASN A 44 10.13 2.81 -6.45
CA ASN A 44 9.80 3.48 -7.71
C ASN A 44 9.65 2.49 -8.88
N HIS A 45 9.91 2.93 -10.12
CA HIS A 45 9.73 2.11 -11.31
C HIS A 45 10.52 0.80 -11.26
N ASN A 46 11.73 0.81 -10.72
CA ASN A 46 12.57 -0.38 -10.60
C ASN A 46 11.98 -1.47 -9.70
N ARG A 47 11.14 -1.10 -8.71
CA ARG A 47 10.30 -2.06 -7.97
C ARG A 47 9.45 -2.90 -8.92
N MET A 48 8.83 -2.25 -9.92
CA MET A 48 7.95 -2.94 -10.85
C MET A 48 8.70 -3.97 -11.69
N LEU A 49 9.89 -3.63 -12.16
CA LEU A 49 10.74 -4.54 -12.93
C LEU A 49 11.18 -5.73 -12.08
N ALA A 50 11.63 -5.47 -10.85
CA ALA A 50 12.04 -6.51 -9.91
C ALA A 50 10.88 -7.46 -9.54
N LEU A 51 9.69 -6.92 -9.23
CA LEU A 51 8.53 -7.73 -8.89
C LEU A 51 8.04 -8.59 -10.06
N ARG A 52 8.12 -8.11 -11.30
CA ARG A 52 7.83 -8.93 -12.49
C ARG A 52 8.80 -10.10 -12.64
N SER A 53 10.07 -9.89 -12.31
CA SER A 53 11.08 -10.95 -12.35
C SER A 53 10.92 -11.96 -11.21
N LEU A 54 10.59 -11.49 -10.00
CA LEU A 54 10.46 -12.34 -8.80
C LEU A 54 9.13 -13.11 -8.77
N PHE A 55 8.06 -12.53 -9.32
CA PHE A 55 6.71 -13.08 -9.26
C PHE A 55 6.06 -13.08 -10.66
N PRO A 56 6.62 -13.82 -11.64
CA PRO A 56 6.23 -13.73 -13.05
C PRO A 56 4.78 -14.17 -13.32
N HIS A 57 4.24 -15.05 -12.48
CA HIS A 57 2.86 -15.56 -12.62
C HIS A 57 1.82 -14.69 -11.91
N ASN A 58 2.27 -13.77 -11.08
CA ASN A 58 1.39 -12.89 -10.37
C ASN A 58 1.12 -11.67 -11.26
N ASN A 59 -0.15 -11.36 -11.50
CA ASN A 59 -0.56 -10.13 -12.19
C ASN A 59 -0.32 -8.86 -11.33
N ILE A 60 0.70 -8.86 -10.49
CA ILE A 60 1.28 -7.68 -9.86
C ILE A 60 1.63 -6.76 -11.04
N LEU A 61 1.05 -5.55 -11.09
CA LEU A 61 1.37 -4.49 -12.06
C LEU A 61 0.66 -4.49 -13.44
N ARG A 62 -0.35 -5.33 -13.73
CA ARG A 62 -1.03 -5.27 -15.06
C ARG A 62 -1.99 -4.08 -15.24
N ARG A 63 -2.31 -3.32 -14.19
CA ARG A 63 -3.13 -2.10 -14.27
C ARG A 63 -2.54 -1.01 -13.39
N SER A 64 -2.34 0.18 -13.95
CA SER A 64 -2.04 1.43 -13.25
C SER A 64 -3.29 1.95 -12.52
N SER A 65 -3.95 1.11 -11.72
CA SER A 65 -5.06 1.63 -10.90
C SER A 65 -4.48 2.63 -9.90
N ALA A 66 -5.14 3.79 -9.77
CA ALA A 66 -4.94 4.72 -8.67
C ALA A 66 -5.03 4.02 -7.32
N GLY A 67 -4.51 4.67 -6.28
CA GLY A 67 -4.28 4.10 -4.96
C GLY A 67 -2.90 4.42 -4.43
N VAL A 68 -2.84 4.92 -3.20
CA VAL A 68 -1.58 5.08 -2.44
C VAL A 68 -0.96 3.73 -2.11
N ILE A 69 -1.78 2.77 -1.65
CA ILE A 69 -1.38 1.40 -1.33
C ILE A 69 -2.25 0.44 -2.13
N ARG A 70 -1.62 -0.51 -2.80
CA ARG A 70 -2.30 -1.61 -3.49
C ARG A 70 -2.12 -2.89 -2.72
N LEU A 71 -3.11 -3.78 -2.77
CA LEU A 71 -3.06 -5.06 -2.11
C LEU A 71 -3.43 -6.19 -3.08
N HIS A 72 -2.63 -7.25 -3.05
CA HIS A 72 -2.70 -8.38 -3.98
C HIS A 72 -2.54 -9.70 -3.23
N LEU A 73 -3.34 -10.70 -3.57
CA LEU A 73 -3.11 -12.09 -3.17
C LEU A 73 -2.14 -12.73 -4.15
N SER A 74 -1.17 -13.49 -3.65
CA SER A 74 -0.30 -14.25 -4.51
C SER A 74 -1.05 -15.44 -5.13
N ILE A 75 -1.10 -15.49 -6.46
CA ILE A 75 -1.84 -16.53 -7.21
C ILE A 75 -1.25 -17.91 -6.93
N THR A 76 0.07 -18.02 -6.81
CA THR A 76 0.78 -19.29 -6.60
C THR A 76 0.60 -19.86 -5.19
N THR A 77 0.18 -19.05 -4.23
CA THR A 77 0.00 -19.47 -2.83
C THR A 77 -1.44 -19.31 -2.34
N ALA A 78 -2.37 -18.86 -3.18
CA ALA A 78 -3.74 -18.49 -2.79
C ALA A 78 -4.52 -19.62 -2.10
N HIS A 79 -4.21 -20.87 -2.44
CA HIS A 79 -4.87 -22.07 -1.91
C HIS A 79 -3.99 -22.85 -0.91
N ASN A 80 -2.79 -22.36 -0.61
CA ASN A 80 -1.90 -22.99 0.36
C ASN A 80 -2.31 -22.60 1.78
N GLU A 81 -1.87 -23.36 2.79
CA GLU A 81 -2.08 -23.02 4.21
C GLU A 81 -1.52 -21.62 4.57
N TYR A 82 -0.43 -21.21 3.90
CA TYR A 82 0.27 -19.94 4.12
C TYR A 82 0.26 -19.05 2.87
N PRO A 83 -0.86 -18.40 2.52
CA PRO A 83 -0.93 -17.52 1.37
C PRO A 83 -0.12 -16.24 1.58
N ILE A 84 0.56 -15.75 0.55
CA ILE A 84 1.29 -14.50 0.62
C ILE A 84 0.44 -13.36 0.07
N TRP A 85 0.32 -12.28 0.84
CA TRP A 85 -0.33 -11.03 0.45
C TRP A 85 0.74 -9.97 0.20
N PHE A 86 0.66 -9.32 -0.95
CA PHE A 86 1.57 -8.27 -1.36
C PHE A 86 0.90 -6.90 -1.25
N ALA A 87 1.45 -6.05 -0.40
CA ALA A 87 1.15 -4.63 -0.37
C ALA A 87 2.17 -3.87 -1.22
N GLU A 88 1.74 -3.00 -2.12
CA GLU A 88 2.64 -2.20 -2.96
C GLU A 88 2.41 -0.72 -2.76
N SER A 89 3.49 0.05 -2.65
CA SER A 89 3.45 1.50 -2.58
C SER A 89 4.67 2.14 -3.24
N ARG A 90 4.52 3.40 -3.70
CA ARG A 90 5.66 4.18 -4.22
C ARG A 90 6.37 4.89 -3.07
N LEU A 91 7.68 5.13 -3.19
CA LEU A 91 8.40 5.90 -2.17
C LEU A 91 8.12 7.40 -2.25
N GLN A 92 7.81 7.88 -3.46
CA GLN A 92 7.49 9.27 -3.75
C GLN A 92 6.13 9.37 -4.44
N ASP A 93 5.48 10.52 -4.26
CA ASP A 93 4.35 10.91 -5.08
C ASP A 93 4.91 11.53 -6.34
N LEU A 94 4.71 10.85 -7.48
CA LEU A 94 4.73 11.60 -8.72
C LEU A 94 3.55 12.57 -8.62
N PRO A 95 3.72 13.87 -8.95
CA PRO A 95 2.60 14.78 -9.07
C PRO A 95 1.80 14.32 -10.29
N THR A 96 0.97 13.30 -10.11
CA THR A 96 -0.02 12.92 -11.11
C THR A 96 -1.15 13.90 -10.87
N VAL A 97 -0.93 15.13 -11.35
CA VAL A 97 -1.99 16.11 -11.58
C VAL A 97 -3.08 15.36 -12.34
N GLY A 98 -4.27 15.31 -11.76
CA GLY A 98 -5.50 15.17 -12.56
C GLY A 98 -6.23 13.84 -12.57
N GLU A 99 -5.90 12.83 -11.78
CA GLU A 99 -6.75 11.63 -11.71
C GLU A 99 -7.05 11.21 -10.27
N CYS A 100 -7.94 11.98 -9.64
CA CYS A 100 -8.80 11.40 -8.61
C CYS A 100 -9.64 10.33 -9.32
N SER A 101 -9.22 9.07 -9.29
CA SER A 101 -9.98 7.97 -9.89
C SER A 101 -11.20 7.62 -9.03
N LYS A 102 -12.06 8.61 -8.76
CA LYS A 102 -13.40 8.37 -8.23
C LYS A 102 -14.14 7.33 -9.07
N ALA A 103 -13.83 7.26 -10.37
CA ALA A 103 -14.45 6.38 -11.35
C ALA A 103 -14.10 4.87 -11.22
N LEU A 104 -13.21 4.45 -10.31
CA LEU A 104 -12.80 3.04 -10.20
C LEU A 104 -13.19 2.36 -8.88
N TRP A 105 -13.82 3.08 -7.97
CA TRP A 105 -14.25 2.52 -6.69
C TRP A 105 -15.69 2.06 -6.76
N LYS A 106 -16.01 0.98 -6.05
CA LYS A 106 -17.41 0.64 -5.78
C LYS A 106 -18.04 1.72 -4.91
N ASP A 107 -19.36 1.84 -4.93
CA ASP A 107 -20.07 2.83 -4.12
C ASP A 107 -19.85 2.64 -2.60
N ASP A 108 -19.55 1.41 -2.17
CA ASP A 108 -19.31 1.03 -0.76
C ASP A 108 -17.84 1.17 -0.32
N VAL A 109 -17.25 2.36 -0.46
CA VAL A 109 -15.93 2.65 0.14
C VAL A 109 -16.05 3.41 1.46
N ASN A 110 -15.23 3.03 2.43
CA ASN A 110 -15.16 3.73 3.70
C ASN A 110 -14.25 4.95 3.57
N ARG A 111 -14.73 6.12 4.02
CA ARG A 111 -13.98 7.38 3.98
C ARG A 111 -13.78 7.91 5.38
N TYR A 112 -12.54 8.26 5.69
CA TYR A 112 -12.14 8.79 6.99
C TYR A 112 -11.49 10.16 6.78
N SER A 113 -12.12 11.21 7.30
CA SER A 113 -11.55 12.56 7.23
C SER A 113 -10.26 12.64 8.03
N ILE A 114 -9.23 13.26 7.44
CA ILE A 114 -7.93 13.46 8.07
C ILE A 114 -7.90 14.84 8.70
N ASP A 115 -7.82 14.86 10.03
CA ASP A 115 -7.62 16.08 10.80
C ASP A 115 -6.19 16.62 10.58
N ALA A 116 -6.11 17.71 9.81
CA ALA A 116 -4.84 18.38 9.49
C ALA A 116 -4.13 18.96 10.72
N THR A 117 -4.82 19.11 11.86
CA THR A 117 -4.19 19.54 13.12
C THR A 117 -3.39 18.41 13.78
N ARG A 118 -3.74 17.15 13.51
CA ARG A 118 -3.11 15.96 14.09
C ARG A 118 -2.08 15.32 13.17
N PHE A 119 -2.21 15.52 11.86
CA PHE A 119 -1.37 14.90 10.86
C PHE A 119 -0.76 15.96 9.94
N PRO A 120 0.58 16.06 9.87
CA PRO A 120 1.22 16.94 8.91
C PRO A 120 0.84 16.51 7.50
N THR A 121 0.17 17.41 6.77
CA THR A 121 -0.33 17.16 5.40
C THR A 121 0.79 17.08 4.37
N THR A 122 2.01 17.49 4.73
CA THR A 122 3.21 17.49 3.89
C THR A 122 3.74 16.10 3.56
N ASP A 123 3.44 15.08 4.38
CA ASP A 123 3.82 13.68 4.13
C ASP A 123 2.76 12.69 4.67
N LEU A 124 1.54 12.81 4.17
CA LEU A 124 0.44 11.92 4.52
C LEU A 124 0.74 10.46 4.14
N LYS A 125 1.45 10.24 3.05
CA LYS A 125 1.81 8.91 2.58
C LYS A 125 2.86 8.24 3.45
N GLY A 126 3.93 8.95 3.83
CA GLY A 126 4.89 8.44 4.81
C GLY A 126 4.21 8.13 6.14
N SER A 127 3.27 8.99 6.57
CA SER A 127 2.45 8.73 7.76
C SER A 127 1.59 7.47 7.62
N LEU A 128 0.94 7.29 6.47
CA LEU A 128 0.12 6.11 6.19
C LEU A 128 0.97 4.83 6.19
N LEU A 129 2.14 4.85 5.55
CA LEU A 129 3.05 3.71 5.53
C LEU A 129 3.55 3.37 6.94
N THR A 130 4.07 4.35 7.66
CA THR A 130 4.70 4.13 8.96
C THR A 130 3.70 3.84 10.08
N ARG A 131 2.48 4.40 10.04
CA ARG A 131 1.49 4.27 11.11
C ARG A 131 0.41 3.22 10.85
N LEU A 132 0.05 2.97 9.59
CA LEU A 132 -1.06 2.08 9.26
C LEU A 132 -0.66 0.82 8.50
N VAL A 133 0.38 0.88 7.66
CA VAL A 133 0.73 -0.26 6.81
C VAL A 133 1.79 -1.12 7.49
N PHE A 134 2.95 -0.54 7.80
CA PHE A 134 4.12 -1.26 8.30
C PHE A 134 3.89 -2.03 9.61
N PRO A 135 3.12 -1.53 10.59
CA PRO A 135 2.88 -2.28 11.82
C PRO A 135 2.24 -3.65 11.61
N TRP A 136 1.58 -3.87 10.47
CA TRP A 136 0.92 -5.14 10.13
C TRP A 136 1.74 -6.00 9.17
N MET A 137 2.88 -5.51 8.70
CA MET A 137 3.69 -6.22 7.71
C MET A 137 4.71 -7.14 8.41
N HIS A 138 4.82 -8.37 7.91
CA HIS A 138 5.85 -9.30 8.37
C HIS A 138 7.20 -8.97 7.75
N VAL A 139 7.19 -8.52 6.48
CA VAL A 139 8.39 -8.13 5.74
C VAL A 139 8.12 -6.82 4.99
N VAL A 140 9.06 -5.88 5.06
CA VAL A 140 9.05 -4.66 4.25
C VAL A 140 10.31 -4.63 3.39
N CYS A 141 10.13 -4.58 2.08
CA CYS A 141 11.19 -4.55 1.09
C CYS A 141 11.22 -3.19 0.40
N PHE A 142 12.35 -2.50 0.51
CA PHE A 142 12.59 -1.22 -0.16
C PHE A 142 13.38 -1.43 -1.44
N PHE A 143 12.89 -0.85 -2.52
CA PHE A 143 13.56 -0.82 -3.83
C PHE A 143 14.04 0.60 -4.06
N VAL A 144 15.33 0.79 -3.83
CA VAL A 144 16.03 2.06 -3.83
C VAL A 144 17.10 1.99 -4.91
N ASP A 145 17.10 2.97 -5.81
CA ASP A 145 17.99 3.07 -6.97
C ASP A 145 18.86 4.34 -6.97
N GLY A 146 18.58 5.28 -6.07
CA GLY A 146 19.33 6.54 -5.94
C GLY A 146 19.54 6.98 -4.49
N LEU A 147 20.41 7.98 -4.31
CA LEU A 147 20.74 8.53 -2.99
C LEU A 147 19.52 9.20 -2.33
N VAL A 148 18.69 9.89 -3.12
CA VAL A 148 17.47 10.55 -2.64
C VAL A 148 16.46 9.53 -2.12
N GLU A 149 16.25 8.43 -2.84
CA GLU A 149 15.40 7.33 -2.41
C GLU A 149 15.95 6.66 -1.15
N LEU A 150 17.28 6.55 -1.02
CA LEU A 150 17.91 5.96 0.15
C LEU A 150 17.70 6.83 1.39
N GLU A 151 17.97 8.13 1.29
CA GLU A 151 17.74 9.11 2.35
C GLU A 151 16.28 9.15 2.77
N ARG A 152 15.35 9.11 1.81
CA ARG A 152 13.92 9.10 2.12
C ARG A 152 13.48 7.81 2.81
N THR A 153 14.02 6.66 2.37
CA THR A 153 13.78 5.37 3.04
C THR A 153 14.29 5.41 4.48
N LYS A 154 15.48 5.95 4.71
CA LYS A 154 16.04 6.15 6.05
C LYS A 154 15.12 7.00 6.93
N SER A 155 14.71 8.18 6.45
CA SER A 155 13.79 9.07 7.18
C SER A 155 12.47 8.38 7.53
N LEU A 156 11.94 7.58 6.61
CA LEU A 156 10.69 6.84 6.80
C LEU A 156 10.84 5.75 7.88
N LEU A 157 11.97 5.05 7.92
CA LEU A 157 12.29 4.06 8.97
C LEU A 157 12.57 4.70 10.34
N GLU A 158 13.20 5.86 10.39
CA GLU A 158 13.40 6.60 11.65
C GLU A 158 12.07 7.09 12.22
N ALA A 159 11.15 7.52 11.36
CA ALA A 159 9.80 7.94 11.73
C ALA A 159 8.90 6.79 12.21
N SER A 160 9.21 5.53 11.87
CA SER A 160 8.51 4.36 12.42
C SER A 160 9.11 3.94 13.77
N ARG A 161 10.45 3.96 13.92
CA ARG A 161 11.14 3.54 15.14
C ARG A 161 10.82 4.39 16.37
N SER A 162 10.74 5.71 16.18
CA SER A 162 10.43 6.69 17.24
C SER A 162 9.08 6.45 17.96
N ARG A 163 8.24 5.55 17.43
CA ARG A 163 6.91 5.26 17.98
C ARG A 163 6.73 3.86 18.57
N ILE A 164 7.67 2.93 18.35
CA ILE A 164 7.62 1.61 18.99
C ILE A 164 8.11 1.71 20.45
N GLN A 165 8.77 2.81 20.81
CA GLN A 165 9.34 3.06 22.15
C GLN A 165 8.47 3.96 23.04
N ALA A 166 7.25 4.30 22.61
CA ALA A 166 6.28 5.12 23.37
C ALA A 166 5.04 4.28 23.68
#